data_AF-A0A8H7AFA3-F1
#
_entry.id   AF-A0A8H7AFA3-F1
#
_cell.length_a   1.000
_cell.length_b   1.000
_cell.length_c   1.000
_cell.angle_alpha   90.00
_cell.angle_beta   90.00
_cell.angle_gamma   90.00
#
_symmetry.space_group_name_H-M   'P 1'
#
loop_
_entity.id
_entity.type
_entity.pdbx_description
1 polymer ?
#
loop_
_entity_poly.entity_id
_entity_poly.type
_entity_poly.pdbx_seq_one_letter_code
_entity_poly.pdbx_strand_id
1 'polypeptide(L)'
;MPYFSPQPYSPRSLRIQTSSSLMQPVEDLITRPLPDGRVRIAGVMTNWTLVSMHHDDQSCMDPNTINAHAVISTTGHDGPFGAFSVKRVVSMQQLEKLGEMRGLDMNTAEDAIVKHTREIVPGLIVGGMKLSEVDGANRMGPTFGYGTQWSPGCRRGSECLRCVQEAE
;
A
#
# COMPACT_ATOMS: atom_id res chain seq x y z
N MET A 1 -13.31 -15.94 -24.13
CA MET A 1 -13.41 -14.90 -23.08
C MET A 1 -13.98 -15.56 -21.83
N PRO A 2 -13.18 -16.00 -20.84
CA PRO A 2 -13.75 -16.46 -19.59
C PRO A 2 -14.31 -15.24 -18.85
N TYR A 3 -15.63 -15.20 -18.72
CA TYR A 3 -16.36 -14.20 -17.96
C TYR A 3 -16.09 -14.47 -16.48
N PHE A 4 -15.15 -13.73 -15.88
CA PHE A 4 -14.91 -13.82 -14.44
C PHE A 4 -16.08 -13.14 -13.72
N SER A 5 -16.91 -13.92 -13.04
CA SER A 5 -17.96 -13.38 -12.19
C SER A 5 -17.33 -12.58 -11.04
N PRO A 6 -17.92 -11.43 -10.65
CA PRO A 6 -17.52 -10.77 -9.40
C PRO A 6 -17.75 -11.77 -8.27
N GLN A 7 -16.66 -12.27 -7.68
CA GLN A 7 -16.75 -13.21 -6.58
C GLN A 7 -17.49 -12.54 -5.43
N PRO A 8 -18.59 -13.12 -4.91
CA PRO A 8 -19.32 -12.53 -3.82
C PRO A 8 -18.42 -12.38 -2.59
N TYR A 9 -18.61 -11.26 -1.88
CA TYR A 9 -17.94 -10.95 -0.62
C TYR A 9 -18.14 -12.09 0.38
N SER A 10 -17.08 -12.83 0.68
CA SER A 10 -17.06 -13.78 1.80
C SER A 10 -16.41 -13.07 3.00
N PRO A 11 -17.15 -12.76 4.07
CA PRO A 11 -16.60 -12.10 5.26
C PRO A 11 -15.56 -12.96 6.00
N ARG A 12 -15.36 -14.22 5.61
CA ARG A 12 -14.49 -15.18 6.30
C ARG A 12 -13.11 -15.38 5.67
N SER A 13 -12.76 -14.70 4.57
CA SER A 13 -11.44 -14.83 3.94
C SER A 13 -10.62 -13.56 4.09
N LEU A 14 -9.77 -13.52 5.13
CA LEU A 14 -8.74 -12.50 5.26
C LEU A 14 -7.71 -12.67 4.13
N ARG A 15 -7.74 -11.77 3.15
CA ARG A 15 -6.64 -11.64 2.17
C ARG A 15 -5.85 -10.40 2.53
N ILE A 16 -4.63 -10.61 3.03
CA ILE A 16 -3.62 -9.57 3.20
C ILE A 16 -2.71 -9.66 2.00
N GLN A 17 -2.61 -8.58 1.22
CA GLN A 17 -1.64 -8.51 0.14
C GLN A 17 -0.53 -7.53 0.50
N THR A 18 0.69 -8.04 0.53
CA THR A 18 1.90 -7.23 0.55
C THR A 18 2.28 -6.92 -0.89
N SER A 19 2.21 -5.66 -1.29
CA SER A 19 2.70 -5.22 -2.60
C SER A 19 4.23 -5.41 -2.64
N SER A 20 4.73 -6.41 -3.39
CA SER A 20 6.15 -6.59 -3.67
C SER A 20 6.45 -6.07 -5.09
N SER A 21 7.54 -5.34 -5.26
CA SER A 21 7.89 -4.68 -6.53
C SER A 21 8.59 -5.60 -7.55
N LEU A 22 8.92 -6.83 -7.17
CA LEU A 22 9.82 -7.68 -7.98
C LEU A 22 9.09 -8.60 -8.97
N MET A 23 7.92 -9.15 -8.63
CA MET A 23 7.29 -10.20 -9.46
C MET A 23 5.85 -9.90 -9.90
N GLN A 24 5.08 -9.19 -9.08
CA GLN A 24 3.71 -8.78 -9.37
C GLN A 24 3.46 -7.39 -8.77
N PRO A 25 3.83 -6.31 -9.48
CA PRO A 25 3.56 -4.97 -9.01
C PRO A 25 2.04 -4.74 -8.90
N VAL A 26 1.70 -3.82 -8.00
CA VAL A 26 0.35 -3.29 -7.90
C VAL A 26 0.23 -2.14 -8.91
N GLU A 27 -0.64 -2.31 -9.89
CA GLU A 27 -0.94 -1.34 -10.96
C GLU A 27 -1.98 -0.30 -10.52
N ASP A 28 -2.94 -0.73 -9.71
CA ASP A 28 -3.98 0.13 -9.17
C ASP A 28 -4.60 -0.46 -7.90
N LEU A 29 -5.42 0.34 -7.21
CA LEU A 29 -6.17 -0.03 -6.02
C LEU A 29 -7.65 -0.18 -6.36
N ILE A 30 -8.27 -1.23 -5.83
CA ILE A 30 -9.72 -1.38 -5.91
C ILE A 30 -10.33 -0.45 -4.84
N THR A 31 -11.16 0.50 -5.27
CA THR A 31 -11.82 1.45 -4.38
C THR A 31 -13.33 1.17 -4.26
N ARG A 32 -13.90 1.47 -3.10
CA ARG A 32 -15.34 1.46 -2.86
C ARG A 32 -15.76 2.78 -2.22
N PRO A 33 -16.85 3.41 -2.66
CA PRO A 33 -17.31 4.66 -2.07
C PRO A 33 -17.84 4.43 -0.65
N LEU A 34 -17.55 5.37 0.24
CA LEU A 34 -18.14 5.45 1.57
C LEU A 34 -19.23 6.55 1.59
N PRO A 35 -20.21 6.47 2.52
CA PRO A 35 -21.31 7.45 2.61
C PRO A 35 -20.86 8.89 2.88
N ASP A 36 -19.65 9.07 3.39
CA ASP A 36 -19.05 10.36 3.74
C ASP A 36 -18.28 11.02 2.58
N GLY A 37 -18.32 10.43 1.38
CA GLY A 37 -17.61 10.91 0.20
C GLY A 37 -16.14 10.47 0.11
N ARG A 38 -15.62 9.74 1.11
CA ARG A 38 -14.29 9.12 1.04
C ARG A 38 -14.36 7.78 0.30
N VAL A 39 -13.21 7.20 -0.01
CA VAL A 39 -13.11 5.85 -0.56
C VAL A 39 -12.45 4.90 0.42
N ARG A 40 -12.93 3.65 0.44
CA ARG A 40 -12.27 2.52 1.09
C ARG A 40 -11.49 1.73 0.06
N ILE A 41 -10.25 1.37 0.38
CA ILE A 41 -9.47 0.40 -0.40
C ILE A 41 -9.96 -1.01 -0.07
N ALA A 42 -10.32 -1.77 -1.11
CA ALA A 42 -10.94 -3.09 -1.01
C ALA A 42 -10.20 -4.17 -1.80
N GLY A 43 -8.95 -3.90 -2.18
CA GLY A 43 -8.14 -4.81 -2.97
C GLY A 43 -7.14 -4.08 -3.84
N VAL A 44 -6.48 -4.85 -4.70
CA VAL A 44 -5.45 -4.35 -5.62
C VAL A 44 -5.63 -4.96 -7.01
N MET A 45 -5.17 -4.21 -8.01
CA MET A 45 -5.00 -4.67 -9.37
C MET A 45 -3.53 -5.01 -9.59
N THR A 46 -3.27 -6.17 -10.18
CA THR A 46 -1.92 -6.71 -10.38
C THR A 46 -1.71 -7.09 -11.82
N ASN A 47 -0.47 -6.94 -12.29
CA ASN A 47 -0.03 -7.51 -13.55
C ASN A 47 1.34 -8.19 -13.37
N TRP A 48 1.83 -8.83 -14.42
CA TRP A 48 3.22 -9.26 -14.48
C TRP A 48 4.13 -8.03 -14.62
N THR A 49 5.24 -7.96 -13.88
CA THR A 49 6.14 -6.80 -13.92
C THR A 49 6.57 -6.41 -15.33
N LEU A 50 6.83 -7.39 -16.20
CA LEU A 50 7.21 -7.12 -17.58
C LEU A 50 6.07 -6.49 -18.38
N VAL A 51 4.83 -6.93 -18.15
CA VAL A 51 3.64 -6.35 -18.79
C VAL A 51 3.46 -4.91 -18.32
N SER A 52 3.60 -4.66 -17.02
CA SER A 52 3.56 -3.32 -16.41
C SER A 52 4.57 -2.35 -17.02
N MET A 53 5.78 -2.84 -17.33
CA MET A 53 6.86 -2.01 -17.88
C MET A 53 6.75 -1.76 -19.38
N HIS A 54 5.96 -2.56 -20.11
CA HIS A 54 5.89 -2.54 -21.58
C HIS A 54 4.45 -2.29 -22.06
N HIS A 55 3.69 -1.47 -21.32
CA HIS A 55 2.32 -1.10 -21.68
C HIS A 55 2.21 -0.39 -23.04
N ASP A 56 3.28 0.27 -23.48
CA ASP A 56 3.34 1.02 -24.75
C ASP A 56 3.85 0.18 -25.93
N ASP A 57 4.44 -1.00 -25.67
CA ASP A 57 5.11 -1.81 -26.70
C ASP A 57 4.16 -2.80 -27.37
N GLN A 58 3.01 -3.07 -26.78
CA GLN A 58 2.04 -4.08 -27.23
C GLN A 58 0.61 -3.54 -27.15
N SER A 59 -0.36 -4.34 -27.62
CA SER A 59 -1.78 -4.04 -27.43
C SER A 59 -2.15 -4.01 -25.93
N CYS A 60 -3.30 -3.42 -25.60
CA CYS A 60 -3.78 -3.33 -24.23
C CYS A 60 -3.80 -4.70 -23.53
N MET A 61 -3.10 -4.78 -22.39
CA MET A 61 -3.00 -5.98 -21.55
C MET A 61 -3.62 -5.69 -20.18
N ASP A 62 -4.90 -6.02 -20.03
CA ASP A 62 -5.67 -5.71 -18.82
C ASP A 62 -5.10 -6.43 -17.57
N PRO A 63 -5.08 -5.76 -16.41
CA PRO A 63 -4.60 -6.35 -15.17
C PRO A 63 -5.60 -7.33 -14.55
N ASN A 64 -5.12 -8.19 -13.65
CA ASN A 64 -5.96 -9.04 -12.81
C ASN A 64 -6.32 -8.35 -11.49
N THR A 65 -7.35 -8.84 -10.79
CA THR A 65 -7.85 -8.22 -9.56
C THR A 65 -7.81 -9.17 -8.37
N ILE A 66 -7.43 -8.63 -7.20
CA ILE A 66 -7.42 -9.36 -5.93
C ILE A 66 -8.18 -8.53 -4.90
N ASN A 67 -9.35 -9.02 -4.48
CA ASN A 67 -10.14 -8.39 -3.42
C ASN A 67 -9.56 -8.69 -2.04
N ALA A 68 -9.52 -7.68 -1.17
CA ALA A 68 -8.97 -7.76 0.18
C ALA A 68 -9.77 -6.87 1.15
N HIS A 69 -9.86 -7.28 2.42
CA HIS A 69 -10.47 -6.45 3.46
C HIS A 69 -9.53 -5.32 3.90
N ALA A 70 -8.22 -5.59 3.92
CA ALA A 70 -7.17 -4.63 4.23
C ALA A 70 -5.95 -4.90 3.33
N VAL A 71 -5.31 -3.83 2.88
CA VAL A 71 -4.09 -3.85 2.07
C VAL A 71 -2.95 -3.27 2.88
N ILE A 72 -1.85 -4.01 3.01
CA ILE A 72 -0.64 -3.54 3.69
C ILE A 72 0.39 -3.19 2.63
N SER A 73 0.69 -1.91 2.50
CA SER A 73 1.58 -1.44 1.43
C SER A 73 2.95 -1.03 1.94
N THR A 74 3.97 -1.76 1.51
CA THR A 74 5.37 -1.56 1.90
C THR A 74 6.35 -1.63 0.73
N THR A 75 6.00 -1.01 -0.42
CA THR A 75 6.88 -0.93 -1.62
C THR A 75 8.09 0.00 -1.47
N GLY A 76 8.48 0.36 -0.23
CA GLY A 76 9.55 1.33 0.01
C GLY A 76 9.19 2.77 -0.37
N HIS A 77 10.20 3.63 -0.31
CA HIS A 77 10.12 5.06 -0.63
C HIS A 77 10.02 5.32 -2.14
N ASP A 78 10.06 6.58 -2.57
CA ASP A 78 9.89 6.94 -3.97
C ASP A 78 10.90 6.24 -4.93
N GLY A 79 10.41 5.84 -6.10
CA GLY A 79 11.12 5.16 -7.19
C GLY A 79 10.16 4.65 -8.28
N PRO A 80 10.63 3.90 -9.29
CA PRO A 80 9.79 3.41 -10.39
C PRO A 80 8.57 2.58 -9.95
N PHE A 81 8.75 1.73 -8.92
CA PHE A 81 7.68 0.97 -8.26
C PHE A 81 7.44 1.42 -6.80
N GLY A 82 8.24 2.40 -6.37
CA GLY A 82 8.28 2.90 -5.01
C GLY A 82 7.10 3.81 -4.72
N ALA A 83 6.67 3.86 -3.46
CA ALA A 83 5.59 4.75 -3.00
C ALA A 83 4.25 4.67 -3.76
N PHE A 84 4.02 3.64 -4.59
CA PHE A 84 2.89 3.54 -5.52
C PHE A 84 1.53 3.88 -4.88
N SER A 85 1.14 3.12 -3.85
CA SER A 85 -0.17 3.26 -3.20
C SER A 85 -0.41 4.67 -2.65
N VAL A 86 0.64 5.33 -2.16
CA VAL A 86 0.57 6.65 -1.56
C VAL A 86 0.44 7.73 -2.63
N LYS A 87 1.21 7.63 -3.71
CA LYS A 87 1.03 8.46 -4.91
C LYS A 87 -0.34 8.29 -5.53
N ARG A 88 -0.84 7.05 -5.59
CA ARG A 88 -2.16 6.73 -6.15
C ARG A 88 -3.28 7.36 -5.34
N VAL A 89 -3.21 7.28 -4.02
CA VAL A 89 -4.16 7.93 -3.10
C VAL A 89 -4.20 9.44 -3.28
N VAL A 90 -3.05 10.10 -3.50
CA VAL A 90 -3.00 11.53 -3.85
C VAL A 90 -3.68 11.80 -5.19
N SER A 91 -3.42 10.99 -6.23
CA SER A 91 -4.08 11.16 -7.54
C SER A 91 -5.61 10.98 -7.49
N MET A 92 -6.11 10.23 -6.49
CA MET A 92 -7.53 10.03 -6.23
C MET A 92 -8.12 11.12 -5.32
N GLN A 93 -7.36 12.17 -5.00
CA GLN A 93 -7.79 13.30 -4.15
C GLN A 93 -8.24 12.87 -2.75
N GLN A 94 -7.75 11.73 -2.26
CA GLN A 94 -8.00 11.24 -0.90
C GLN A 94 -6.93 11.73 0.08
N LEU A 95 -5.82 12.25 -0.44
CA LEU A 95 -4.78 12.99 0.28
C LEU A 95 -4.43 14.22 -0.55
N GLU A 96 -4.25 15.38 0.10
CA GLU A 96 -3.94 16.63 -0.59
C GLU A 96 -2.57 16.60 -1.29
N LYS A 97 -1.54 16.15 -0.57
CA LYS A 97 -0.17 16.09 -1.07
C LYS A 97 0.68 15.09 -0.28
N LEU A 98 1.82 14.74 -0.85
CA LEU A 98 2.86 13.98 -0.17
C LEU A 98 3.67 14.88 0.76
N GLY A 99 4.12 14.31 1.88
CA GLY A 99 5.03 14.96 2.80
C GLY A 99 6.48 14.99 2.30
N GLU A 100 6.81 14.13 1.32
CA GLU A 100 8.13 13.93 0.69
C GLU A 100 9.22 13.51 1.69
N MET A 101 9.86 12.38 1.41
CA MET A 101 10.93 11.86 2.25
C MET A 101 12.11 12.85 2.37
N ARG A 102 12.56 13.08 3.60
CA ARG A 102 13.61 14.06 3.94
C ARG A 102 15.01 13.44 3.92
N GLY A 103 15.98 14.25 4.36
CA GLY A 103 17.39 13.88 4.46
C GLY A 103 17.65 12.69 5.39
N LEU A 104 18.91 12.25 5.44
CA LEU A 104 19.31 11.12 6.27
C LEU A 104 19.52 11.57 7.71
N ASP A 105 18.70 11.06 8.62
CA ASP A 105 18.89 11.14 10.07
C ASP A 105 18.33 9.87 10.69
N MET A 106 19.22 8.99 11.10
CA MET A 106 18.90 7.64 11.53
C MET A 106 18.06 7.64 12.82
N ASN A 107 18.41 8.48 13.78
CA ASN A 107 17.80 8.47 15.11
C ASN A 107 16.33 8.91 15.05
N THR A 108 16.03 9.93 14.25
CA THR A 108 14.67 10.43 14.10
C THR A 108 13.86 9.59 13.11
N ALA A 109 14.51 9.02 12.09
CA ALA A 109 13.85 8.21 11.07
C ALA A 109 13.24 6.92 11.64
N GLU A 110 14.00 6.10 12.38
CA GLU A 110 13.48 4.80 12.85
C GLU A 110 12.26 4.98 13.75
N ASP A 111 12.38 5.87 14.73
CA ASP A 111 11.34 6.19 15.69
C ASP A 111 10.06 6.72 15.02
N ALA A 112 10.21 7.59 14.03
CA ALA A 112 9.09 8.10 13.25
C ALA A 112 8.37 6.96 12.51
N ILE A 113 9.11 6.11 11.81
CA ILE A 113 8.50 5.01 11.04
C ILE A 113 7.73 4.03 11.94
N VAL A 114 8.27 3.68 13.11
CA VAL A 114 7.57 2.80 14.06
C VAL A 114 6.30 3.45 14.58
N LYS A 115 6.40 4.70 15.06
CA LYS A 115 5.29 5.37 15.76
C LYS A 115 4.16 5.75 14.82
N HIS A 116 4.47 6.02 13.55
CA HIS A 116 3.50 6.52 12.59
C HIS A 116 2.91 5.46 11.66
N THR A 117 3.45 4.24 11.63
CA THR A 117 2.85 3.14 10.85
C THR A 117 1.38 3.01 11.24
N ARG A 118 0.50 3.23 10.26
CA ARG A 118 -0.95 3.34 10.44
C ARG A 118 -1.76 3.11 9.17
N GLU A 119 -3.07 2.97 9.38
CA GLU A 119 -4.07 3.08 8.33
C GLU A 119 -4.15 4.54 7.86
N ILE A 120 -3.86 4.78 6.58
CA ILE A 120 -3.85 6.13 5.98
C ILE A 120 -5.20 6.45 5.35
N VAL A 121 -5.80 5.46 4.69
CA VAL A 121 -7.13 5.50 4.09
C VAL A 121 -7.84 4.23 4.56
N PRO A 122 -9.18 4.24 4.77
CA PRO A 122 -9.89 3.02 5.16
C PRO A 122 -9.52 1.83 4.28
N GLY A 123 -9.05 0.74 4.87
CA GLY A 123 -8.57 -0.46 4.18
C GLY A 123 -7.14 -0.42 3.64
N LEU A 124 -6.37 0.66 3.83
CA LEU A 124 -4.98 0.80 3.40
C LEU A 124 -4.05 1.16 4.56
N ILE A 125 -3.23 0.19 4.96
CA ILE A 125 -2.20 0.34 5.98
C ILE A 125 -0.86 0.59 5.30
N VAL A 126 -0.17 1.65 5.70
CA VAL A 126 1.13 2.03 5.16
C VAL A 126 2.19 1.94 6.26
N GLY A 127 3.32 1.32 5.94
CA GLY A 127 4.44 1.21 6.86
C GLY A 127 5.78 1.08 6.16
N GLY A 128 6.85 1.06 6.96
CA GLY A 128 8.22 1.09 6.46
C GLY A 128 8.54 2.39 5.73
N MET A 129 9.57 2.37 4.88
CA MET A 129 10.05 3.57 4.16
C MET A 129 9.06 4.18 3.17
N LYS A 130 7.90 3.56 2.93
CA LYS A 130 6.82 4.23 2.19
C LYS A 130 6.18 5.36 3.01
N LEU A 131 6.10 5.15 4.32
CA LEU A 131 5.44 6.08 5.23
C LEU A 131 6.16 7.42 5.31
N SER A 132 7.48 7.45 5.11
CA SER A 132 8.24 8.71 5.04
C SER A 132 7.80 9.60 3.87
N GLU A 133 7.24 9.04 2.79
CA GLU A 133 6.67 9.83 1.69
C GLU A 133 5.32 10.45 2.06
N VAL A 134 4.55 9.79 2.94
CA VAL A 134 3.29 10.33 3.45
C VAL A 134 3.56 11.44 4.46
N ASP A 135 4.35 11.11 5.48
CA ASP A 135 4.52 11.96 6.66
C ASP A 135 5.69 12.95 6.53
N GLY A 136 6.53 12.82 5.50
CA GLY A 136 7.71 13.64 5.32
C GLY A 136 8.81 13.35 6.34
N ALA A 137 9.01 12.08 6.68
CA ALA A 137 10.02 11.66 7.64
C ALA A 137 11.43 11.57 7.02
N ASN A 138 12.46 11.64 7.86
CA ASN A 138 13.84 11.40 7.48
C ASN A 138 14.06 9.95 7.05
N ARG A 139 15.10 9.71 6.24
CA ARG A 139 15.53 8.35 5.86
C ARG A 139 16.61 7.83 6.82
N MET A 140 16.67 6.51 7.02
CA MET A 140 17.66 5.89 7.92
C MET A 140 18.90 5.31 7.22
N GLY A 141 18.98 5.33 5.89
CA GLY A 141 20.11 4.74 5.16
C GLY A 141 20.21 3.22 5.32
N PRO A 142 21.42 2.62 5.34
CA PRO A 142 21.61 1.17 5.39
C PRO A 142 21.47 0.59 6.81
N THR A 143 20.39 0.95 7.51
CA THR A 143 20.04 0.36 8.80
C THR A 143 18.71 -0.37 8.75
N PHE A 144 18.79 -1.68 8.93
CA PHE A 144 17.66 -2.61 8.88
C PHE A 144 17.31 -3.14 10.29
N GLY A 145 17.54 -2.33 11.32
CA GLY A 145 17.43 -2.75 12.72
C GLY A 145 16.02 -3.14 13.17
N TYR A 146 15.90 -3.50 14.45
CA TYR A 146 14.63 -3.84 15.12
C TYR A 146 13.58 -2.72 15.00
N GLY A 147 14.02 -1.46 14.92
CA GLY A 147 13.17 -0.28 14.72
C GLY A 147 12.62 -0.12 13.30
N THR A 148 13.28 -0.59 12.25
CA THR A 148 12.90 -0.20 10.86
C THR A 148 12.15 -1.28 10.10
N GLN A 149 12.38 -2.55 10.45
CA GLN A 149 11.76 -3.67 9.75
C GLN A 149 10.85 -4.50 10.67
N TRP A 150 11.33 -4.86 11.87
CA TRP A 150 10.63 -5.78 12.77
C TRP A 150 9.48 -5.09 13.53
N SER A 151 9.76 -4.02 14.28
CA SER A 151 8.75 -3.30 15.07
C SER A 151 7.63 -2.69 14.21
N PRO A 152 7.92 -2.07 13.04
CA PRO A 152 6.87 -1.65 12.10
C PRO A 152 6.14 -2.85 11.49
N GLY A 153 6.80 -4.01 11.35
CA GLY A 153 6.15 -5.28 10.98
C GLY A 153 5.10 -5.73 11.99
N CYS A 154 5.47 -5.80 13.27
CA CYS A 154 4.55 -6.15 14.35
C CYS A 154 3.37 -5.17 14.43
N ARG A 155 3.64 -3.85 14.33
CA ARG A 155 2.59 -2.84 14.35
C ARG A 155 1.63 -2.96 13.16
N ARG A 156 2.15 -3.17 11.94
CA ARG A 156 1.30 -3.46 10.76
C ARG A 156 0.38 -4.65 11.01
N GLY A 157 0.88 -5.71 11.65
CA GLY A 157 0.08 -6.87 12.03
C GLY A 157 -1.06 -6.51 13.00
N SER A 158 -0.76 -5.77 14.07
CA SER A 158 -1.76 -5.31 15.04
C SER A 158 -2.82 -4.42 14.40
N GLU A 159 -2.42 -3.53 13.51
CA GLU A 159 -3.35 -2.64 12.80
C GLU A 159 -4.20 -3.39 11.79
N CYS A 160 -3.63 -4.37 11.10
CA CYS A 160 -4.39 -5.21 10.21
C CYS A 160 -5.46 -5.98 10.97
N LEU A 161 -5.14 -6.55 12.13
CA LEU A 161 -6.12 -7.20 12.99
C LEU A 161 -7.23 -6.24 13.41
N ARG A 162 -6.88 -5.01 13.83
CA ARG A 162 -7.86 -3.97 14.17
C ARG A 162 -8.79 -3.63 12.99
N CYS A 163 -8.23 -3.37 11.81
CA CYS A 163 -9.01 -3.00 10.62
C CYS A 163 -9.92 -4.12 10.13
N VAL A 164 -9.54 -5.38 10.36
CA VAL A 164 -10.33 -6.55 10.01
C VAL A 164 -11.48 -6.73 11.00
N GLN A 165 -11.22 -6.58 12.30
CA GLN A 165 -12.26 -6.63 13.34
C GLN A 165 -13.30 -5.51 13.18
N GLU A 166 -12.88 -4.32 12.76
CA GLU A 166 -13.78 -3.20 12.47
C GLU A 166 -14.61 -3.38 11.18
N ALA A 167 -14.24 -4.35 10.32
CA ALA A 167 -14.91 -4.63 9.06
C ALA A 167 -15.86 -5.84 9.11
N GLU A 168 -15.92 -6.55 10.25
CA GLU A 168 -16.91 -7.59 10.59
C GLU A 168 -18.16 -6.98 11.23
#